data_AF-J3L1G7-F1
#
_entry.id   AF-J3L1G7-F1
#
_cell.length_a   1.000
_cell.length_b   1.000
_cell.length_c   1.000
_cell.angle_alpha   90.00
_cell.angle_beta   90.00
_cell.angle_gamma   90.00
#
_symmetry.space_group_name_H-M   'P 1'
#
loop_
_entity.id
_entity.type
_entity.pdbx_description
1 polymer ?
#
loop_
_entity_poly.entity_id
_entity_poly.type
_entity_poly.pdbx_seq_one_letter_code
_entity_poly.pdbx_strand_id
1 'polypeptide(L)'
;MGLVSHAVHDGGRHVIGVIPKSLMPREVTGEPVGEVRAVSGMHERKAEMARFADAFIALPGGYGTLEELLEVITWAQLGIHKKPVGLLNVDGFYDPFLSFIDMAVSEGFITEDARRIIISAPTARELVLKLEEYVPEYEVGLVWDDQMPHSFAPDLETRITSS
;
A
#
# COMPACT_ATOMS: atom_id res chain seq x y z
N MET A 1 7.77 -13.57 -6.06
CA MET A 1 6.56 -13.71 -5.23
C MET A 1 6.51 -15.05 -4.50
N GLY A 2 6.57 -16.20 -5.18
CA GLY A 2 6.42 -17.53 -4.54
C GLY A 2 7.35 -17.84 -3.36
N LEU A 3 8.62 -17.39 -3.37
CA LEU A 3 9.55 -17.70 -2.28
C LEU A 3 9.09 -17.14 -0.91
N VAL A 4 8.57 -15.91 -0.90
CA VAL A 4 8.10 -15.28 0.35
C VAL A 4 6.86 -16.00 0.88
N SER A 5 5.91 -16.33 0.00
CA SER A 5 4.69 -17.03 0.42
C SER A 5 4.98 -18.42 0.97
N HIS A 6 5.91 -19.16 0.36
CA HIS A 6 6.32 -20.48 0.87
C HIS A 6 7.03 -20.36 2.21
N ALA A 7 7.99 -19.44 2.37
CA ALA A 7 8.69 -19.24 3.64
C ALA A 7 7.73 -18.90 4.80
N VAL A 8 6.70 -18.08 4.54
CA VAL A 8 5.67 -17.75 5.53
C VAL A 8 4.81 -18.97 5.87
N HIS A 9 4.35 -19.70 4.86
CA HIS A 9 3.53 -20.90 5.02
C HIS A 9 4.27 -22.03 5.77
N ASP A 10 5.52 -22.30 5.38
CA ASP A 10 6.39 -23.30 6.01
C ASP A 10 6.73 -22.94 7.46
N GLY A 11 6.72 -21.64 7.79
CA GLY A 11 6.78 -21.12 9.16
C GLY A 11 5.48 -21.28 9.96
N GLY A 12 4.45 -21.94 9.41
CA GLY A 12 3.16 -22.17 10.05
C GLY A 12 2.28 -20.93 10.13
N ARG A 13 2.54 -19.91 9.31
CA ARG A 13 1.79 -18.65 9.28
C ARG A 13 0.84 -18.59 8.09
N HIS A 14 -0.15 -17.73 8.20
CA HIS A 14 -1.19 -17.59 7.19
C HIS A 14 -0.72 -16.74 6.00
N VAL A 15 -1.14 -17.13 4.80
CA VAL A 15 -0.85 -16.44 3.54
C VAL A 15 -2.17 -16.19 2.82
N ILE A 16 -2.37 -14.96 2.35
CA ILE A 16 -3.49 -14.57 1.48
C ILE A 16 -2.89 -14.03 0.18
N GLY A 17 -3.15 -14.70 -0.93
CA GLY A 17 -2.85 -14.22 -2.27
C GLY A 17 -4.08 -13.58 -2.91
N VAL A 18 -3.94 -12.38 -3.48
CA VAL A 18 -5.00 -11.72 -4.26
C VAL A 18 -4.57 -11.66 -5.72
N ILE A 19 -5.39 -12.23 -6.61
CA ILE A 19 -5.04 -12.38 -8.03
C ILE A 19 -6.23 -12.05 -8.93
N PRO A 20 -6.05 -11.30 -10.03
CA PRO A 20 -7.08 -11.12 -11.03
C PRO A 20 -7.35 -12.43 -11.75
N LYS A 21 -8.64 -12.74 -11.98
CA LYS A 21 -9.07 -13.96 -12.69
C LYS A 21 -8.36 -14.16 -14.04
N SER A 22 -8.06 -13.07 -14.75
CA SER A 22 -7.37 -13.09 -16.04
C SER A 22 -5.90 -13.49 -15.96
N LEU A 23 -5.24 -13.34 -14.80
CA LEU A 23 -3.82 -13.65 -14.61
C LEU A 23 -3.59 -15.02 -13.99
N MET A 24 -4.62 -15.66 -13.41
CA MET A 24 -4.50 -16.99 -12.79
C MET A 24 -3.81 -18.04 -13.69
N PRO A 25 -4.13 -18.17 -14.99
CA PRO A 25 -3.50 -19.20 -15.83
C PRO A 25 -2.00 -18.96 -16.10
N ARG A 26 -1.52 -17.72 -15.91
CA ARG A 26 -0.15 -17.30 -16.23
C ARG A 26 0.74 -17.20 -15.00
N GLU A 27 0.19 -16.75 -13.87
CA GLU A 27 0.96 -16.43 -12.68
C GLU A 27 0.92 -17.51 -11.60
N VAL A 28 -0.13 -18.35 -11.59
CA VAL A 28 -0.21 -19.50 -10.69
C VAL A 28 0.51 -20.67 -11.35
N THR A 29 1.83 -20.71 -11.17
CA THR A 29 2.65 -21.87 -11.54
C THR A 29 2.83 -22.76 -10.31
N GLY A 30 2.14 -23.89 -10.28
CA GLY A 30 2.11 -24.82 -9.13
C GLY A 30 0.89 -24.63 -8.22
N GLU A 31 0.86 -25.38 -7.11
CA GLU A 31 -0.21 -25.22 -6.10
C GLU A 31 0.05 -23.95 -5.27
N PRO A 32 -0.92 -23.02 -5.18
CA PRO A 32 -0.78 -21.88 -4.31
C PRO A 32 -0.74 -22.31 -2.84
N VAL A 33 0.06 -21.60 -2.05
CA VAL A 33 0.10 -21.77 -0.59
C VAL A 33 -0.82 -20.77 0.09
N GLY A 34 -1.66 -21.25 1.02
CA GLY A 34 -2.64 -20.42 1.73
C GLY A 34 -3.94 -20.14 0.97
N GLU A 35 -4.64 -19.08 1.36
CA GLU A 35 -5.88 -18.64 0.74
C GLU A 35 -5.60 -17.87 -0.56
N VAL A 36 -6.38 -18.12 -1.61
CA VAL A 36 -6.33 -17.33 -2.85
C VAL A 36 -7.67 -16.66 -3.11
N ARG A 37 -7.65 -15.33 -3.24
CA ARG A 37 -8.80 -14.50 -3.59
C ARG A 37 -8.72 -14.06 -5.04
N ALA A 38 -9.64 -14.57 -5.84
CA ALA A 38 -9.75 -14.22 -7.25
C ALA A 38 -10.66 -12.99 -7.45
N VAL A 39 -10.11 -11.90 -7.97
CA VAL A 39 -10.80 -10.61 -8.19
C VAL A 39 -11.04 -10.33 -9.67
N SER A 40 -11.88 -9.34 -9.98
CA SER A 40 -12.26 -9.01 -11.37
C SER A 40 -11.14 -8.34 -12.18
N GLY A 41 -10.24 -7.59 -11.53
CA GLY A 41 -9.19 -6.84 -12.23
C GLY A 41 -8.10 -6.28 -11.31
N MET A 42 -7.16 -5.55 -11.89
CA MET A 42 -5.99 -5.03 -11.17
C MET A 42 -6.33 -3.98 -10.10
N HIS A 43 -7.31 -3.10 -10.35
CA HIS A 43 -7.73 -2.10 -9.38
C HIS A 43 -8.32 -2.75 -8.12
N GLU A 44 -9.25 -3.69 -8.29
CA GLU A 44 -9.82 -4.46 -7.18
C GLU A 44 -8.74 -5.26 -6.44
N ARG A 45 -7.77 -5.82 -7.17
CA ARG A 45 -6.64 -6.54 -6.57
C ARG A 45 -5.84 -5.65 -5.63
N LYS A 46 -5.45 -4.46 -6.08
CA LYS A 46 -4.67 -3.50 -5.26
C LYS A 46 -5.48 -2.99 -4.08
N ALA A 47 -6.76 -2.68 -4.27
CA ALA A 47 -7.66 -2.28 -3.20
C ALA A 47 -7.82 -3.37 -2.12
N GLU A 48 -8.05 -4.63 -2.53
CA GLU A 48 -8.16 -5.76 -1.61
C GLU A 48 -6.85 -6.01 -0.86
N MET A 49 -5.70 -5.98 -1.54
CA MET A 49 -4.38 -6.08 -0.89
C MET A 49 -4.19 -4.98 0.17
N ALA A 50 -4.53 -3.73 -0.17
CA ALA A 50 -4.44 -2.61 0.75
C ALA A 50 -5.40 -2.71 1.93
N ARG A 51 -6.59 -3.31 1.75
CA ARG A 51 -7.55 -3.54 2.83
C ARG A 51 -7.03 -4.51 3.88
N PHE A 52 -6.36 -5.60 3.46
CA PHE A 52 -5.81 -6.62 4.37
C PHE A 52 -4.45 -6.27 4.97
N ALA A 53 -3.74 -5.30 4.39
CA ALA A 53 -2.41 -4.93 4.87
C ALA A 53 -2.48 -4.03 6.10
N ASP A 54 -1.60 -4.24 7.07
CA ASP A 54 -1.28 -3.25 8.11
C ASP A 54 -0.03 -2.45 7.75
N ALA A 55 0.80 -2.98 6.84
CA ALA A 55 2.02 -2.38 6.32
C ALA A 55 2.25 -2.83 4.88
N PHE A 56 2.97 -2.02 4.11
CA PHE A 56 3.40 -2.37 2.75
C PHE A 56 4.91 -2.55 2.72
N ILE A 57 5.40 -3.62 2.06
CA ILE A 57 6.84 -3.84 1.87
C ILE A 57 7.10 -4.16 0.40
N ALA A 58 7.93 -3.35 -0.25
CA ALA A 58 8.47 -3.66 -1.55
C ALA A 58 9.82 -4.35 -1.42
N LEU A 59 9.92 -5.54 -2.02
CA LEU A 59 11.17 -6.27 -2.26
C LEU A 59 11.69 -5.93 -3.66
N PRO A 60 12.99 -6.15 -3.95
CA PRO A 60 13.54 -5.95 -5.29
C PRO A 60 12.65 -6.56 -6.39
N GLY A 61 12.28 -5.71 -7.35
CA GLY A 61 11.25 -6.03 -8.33
C GLY A 61 11.29 -5.08 -9.53
N GLY A 62 10.50 -5.39 -10.55
CA GLY A 62 10.40 -4.61 -11.79
C GLY A 62 9.29 -3.55 -11.74
N TYR A 63 8.80 -3.17 -12.92
CA TYR A 63 7.78 -2.13 -13.07
C TYR A 63 6.49 -2.40 -12.29
N GLY A 64 6.03 -3.64 -12.21
CA GLY A 64 4.82 -3.97 -11.42
C GLY A 64 4.98 -3.63 -9.94
N THR A 65 6.14 -3.94 -9.35
CA THR A 65 6.43 -3.61 -7.95
C THR A 65 6.55 -2.10 -7.73
N LEU A 66 7.18 -1.38 -8.67
CA LEU A 66 7.29 0.08 -8.59
C LEU A 66 5.94 0.78 -8.73
N GLU A 67 5.06 0.28 -9.61
CA GLU A 67 3.70 0.80 -9.79
C GLU A 67 2.88 0.65 -8.50
N GLU A 68 2.87 -0.54 -7.91
CA GLU A 68 2.17 -0.80 -6.64
C GLU A 68 2.75 0.04 -5.49
N LEU A 69 4.08 0.17 -5.42
CA LEU A 69 4.77 0.97 -4.41
C LEU A 69 4.39 2.45 -4.50
N LEU A 70 4.48 3.05 -5.70
CA LEU A 70 4.17 4.46 -5.89
C LEU A 70 2.70 4.77 -5.64
N GLU A 71 1.79 3.82 -5.93
CA GLU A 71 0.37 3.97 -5.61
C GLU A 71 0.14 4.08 -4.10
N VAL A 72 0.71 3.18 -3.28
CA VAL A 72 0.53 3.24 -1.81
C VAL A 72 1.26 4.42 -1.17
N ILE A 73 2.38 4.88 -1.74
CA ILE A 73 3.02 6.14 -1.31
C ILE A 73 2.10 7.32 -1.58
N THR A 74 1.50 7.38 -2.77
CA THR A 74 0.59 8.45 -3.16
C THR A 74 -0.66 8.46 -2.26
N TRP A 75 -1.21 7.28 -1.94
CA TRP A 75 -2.34 7.17 -1.01
C TRP A 75 -1.97 7.63 0.40
N ALA A 76 -0.80 7.27 0.92
CA ALA A 76 -0.31 7.81 2.19
C ALA A 76 -0.19 9.34 2.16
N GLN A 77 0.39 9.89 1.10
CA GLN A 77 0.54 11.34 0.90
C GLN A 77 -0.80 12.08 0.86
N LEU A 78 -1.83 11.45 0.28
CA LEU A 78 -3.20 11.98 0.23
C LEU A 78 -3.97 11.78 1.55
N GLY A 79 -3.41 11.08 2.53
CA GLY A 79 -4.08 10.76 3.79
C GLY A 79 -5.10 9.62 3.70
N ILE A 80 -5.10 8.88 2.60
CA ILE A 80 -6.00 7.75 2.33
C ILE A 80 -5.70 6.59 3.28
N HIS A 81 -4.45 6.40 3.67
CA HIS A 81 -4.11 5.52 4.78
C HIS A 81 -2.94 6.08 5.58
N LYS A 82 -2.72 5.49 6.75
CA LYS A 82 -1.60 5.81 7.64
C LYS A 82 -0.67 4.61 7.89
N LYS A 83 -0.81 3.56 7.07
CA LYS A 83 -0.03 2.32 7.13
C LYS A 83 1.42 2.59 6.68
N PRO A 84 2.44 2.06 7.36
CA PRO A 84 3.83 2.28 6.98
C PRO A 84 4.18 1.63 5.65
N VAL A 85 5.09 2.28 4.90
CA VAL A 85 5.57 1.80 3.59
C VAL A 85 7.08 1.56 3.66
N GLY A 86 7.47 0.30 3.46
CA GLY A 86 8.83 -0.19 3.59
C GLY A 86 9.49 -0.58 2.27
N LEU A 87 10.78 -0.29 2.13
CA LEU A 87 11.66 -0.80 1.09
C LEU A 87 12.71 -1.73 1.71
N LEU A 88 12.70 -3.00 1.29
CA LEU A 88 13.78 -3.93 1.64
C LEU A 88 14.96 -3.72 0.68
N ASN A 89 15.91 -2.89 1.09
CA ASN A 89 17.01 -2.40 0.26
C ASN A 89 18.23 -3.35 0.27
N VAL A 90 18.03 -4.58 -0.22
CA VAL A 90 19.10 -5.59 -0.33
C VAL A 90 20.16 -5.10 -1.30
N ASP A 91 21.43 -5.13 -0.88
CA ASP A 91 22.60 -4.76 -1.68
C ASP A 91 22.50 -3.38 -2.38
N GLY A 92 21.74 -2.45 -1.80
CA GLY A 92 21.56 -1.10 -2.36
C GLY A 92 20.67 -1.03 -3.60
N PHE A 93 19.83 -2.05 -3.86
CA PHE A 93 18.95 -2.11 -5.03
C PHE A 93 18.10 -0.84 -5.23
N TYR A 94 17.61 -0.25 -4.15
CA TYR A 94 16.78 0.96 -4.15
C TYR A 94 17.57 2.27 -4.01
N ASP A 95 18.90 2.25 -3.89
CA ASP A 95 19.70 3.48 -3.73
C ASP A 95 19.46 4.50 -4.85
N PRO A 96 19.42 4.12 -6.15
CA PRO A 96 19.12 5.08 -7.22
C PRO A 96 17.70 5.66 -7.12
N PHE A 97 16.74 4.85 -6.69
CA PHE A 97 15.35 5.29 -6.52
C PHE A 97 15.23 6.28 -5.36
N LEU A 98 15.82 5.96 -4.20
CA LEU A 98 15.85 6.86 -3.05
C LEU A 98 16.54 8.18 -3.38
N SER A 99 17.65 8.13 -4.13
CA SER A 99 18.35 9.33 -4.60
C SER A 99 17.48 10.19 -5.54
N PHE A 100 16.68 9.56 -6.40
CA PHE A 100 15.72 10.27 -7.25
C PHE A 100 14.64 10.96 -6.42
N ILE A 101 14.12 10.30 -5.39
CA ILE A 101 13.15 10.90 -4.47
C ILE A 101 13.78 12.07 -3.70
N ASP A 102 15.02 11.94 -3.21
CA ASP A 102 15.75 13.01 -2.52
C ASP A 102 15.95 14.24 -3.43
N MET A 103 16.28 14.02 -4.71
CA MET A 103 16.35 15.09 -5.71
C MET A 103 14.98 15.77 -5.90
N ALA A 104 13.90 14.99 -6.05
CA ALA A 104 12.56 15.53 -6.20
C ALA A 104 12.11 16.36 -4.98
N VAL A 105 12.58 16.00 -3.77
CA VAL A 105 12.41 16.83 -2.56
C VAL A 105 13.20 18.13 -2.67
N SER A 106 14.48 18.08 -3.06
CA SER A 106 15.31 19.29 -3.18
C SER A 106 14.80 20.28 -4.23
N GLU A 107 14.16 19.78 -5.28
CA GLU A 107 13.54 20.57 -6.35
C GLU A 107 12.10 21.02 -6.00
N GLY A 108 11.58 20.61 -4.84
CA GLY A 108 10.26 21.03 -4.34
C GLY A 108 9.06 20.30 -4.96
N PHE A 109 9.27 19.19 -5.67
CA PHE A 109 8.18 18.33 -6.18
C PHE A 109 7.58 17.43 -5.09
N ILE A 110 8.36 17.08 -4.07
CA ILE A 110 7.95 16.25 -2.93
C ILE A 110 8.24 17.05 -1.65
N THR A 111 7.33 17.04 -0.68
CA THR A 111 7.57 17.70 0.61
C THR A 111 8.49 16.84 1.49
N GLU A 112 9.20 17.48 2.42
CA GLU A 112 9.99 16.78 3.44
C GLU A 112 9.15 15.79 4.27
N ASP A 113 7.87 16.10 4.49
CA ASP A 113 6.95 15.21 5.21
C ASP A 113 6.57 14.00 4.37
N ALA A 114 6.26 14.19 3.09
CA ALA A 114 5.99 13.09 2.17
C ALA A 114 7.22 12.19 1.96
N ARG A 115 8.43 12.74 2.05
CA ARG A 115 9.68 11.97 2.00
C ARG A 115 9.80 10.94 3.13
N ARG A 116 9.22 11.22 4.30
CA ARG A 116 9.23 10.35 5.48
C ARG A 116 8.22 9.21 5.42
N ILE A 117 7.38 9.15 4.38
CA ILE A 117 6.47 8.01 4.13
C ILE A 117 7.28 6.72 3.88
N ILE A 118 8.41 6.84 3.18
CA ILE A 118 9.24 5.69 2.79
C ILE A 118 10.25 5.37 3.89
N ILE A 119 10.14 4.17 4.46
CA ILE A 119 11.12 3.59 5.37
C ILE A 119 11.98 2.60 4.58
N SER A 120 13.30 2.69 4.68
CA SER A 120 14.20 1.71 4.08
C SER A 120 15.12 1.05 5.11
N ALA A 121 15.44 -0.22 4.85
CA ALA A 121 16.46 -0.94 5.58
C ALA A 121 17.06 -2.07 4.72
N PRO A 122 18.34 -2.42 4.92
CA PRO A 122 19.01 -3.47 4.15
C PRO A 122 18.59 -4.90 4.54
N THR A 123 17.96 -5.09 5.70
CA THR A 123 17.55 -6.41 6.19
C THR A 123 16.08 -6.45 6.59
N ALA A 124 15.45 -7.61 6.44
CA ALA A 124 14.04 -7.79 6.80
C ALA A 124 13.79 -7.51 8.29
N ARG A 125 14.71 -7.93 9.16
CA ARG A 125 14.62 -7.72 10.61
C ARG A 125 14.62 -6.24 10.96
N GLU A 126 15.58 -5.50 10.42
CA GLU A 126 15.67 -4.06 10.66
C GLU A 126 14.46 -3.33 10.08
N LEU A 127 14.01 -3.72 8.89
CA LEU A 127 12.84 -3.10 8.27
C LEU A 127 11.60 -3.26 9.14
N VAL A 128 11.30 -4.49 9.60
CA VAL A 128 10.12 -4.76 10.43
C VAL A 128 10.15 -3.94 11.73
N LEU A 129 11.30 -3.85 12.41
CA LEU A 129 11.43 -3.03 13.61
C LEU A 129 11.10 -1.56 13.34
N LYS A 130 11.62 -0.98 12.24
CA LYS A 130 11.30 0.40 11.86
C LYS A 130 9.82 0.59 11.51
N LEU A 131 9.18 -0.40 10.89
CA LEU A 131 7.76 -0.35 10.55
C LEU A 131 6.88 -0.42 11.80
N GLU A 132 7.27 -1.20 12.82
CA GLU A 132 6.57 -1.28 14.11
C GLU A 132 6.66 0.02 14.93
N GLU A 133 7.77 0.75 14.81
CA GLU A 133 8.00 2.04 15.46
C GLU A 133 7.39 3.23 14.69
N TYR A 134 6.84 3.00 13.50
CA TYR A 134 6.33 4.07 12.65
C TYR A 134 5.12 4.78 13.26
N VAL A 135 5.21 6.11 13.35
CA VAL A 135 4.09 6.98 13.70
C VAL A 135 3.83 7.94 12.53
N PRO A 136 2.60 7.98 11.98
CA PRO A 136 2.25 8.85 10.87
C PRO A 136 2.20 10.32 11.32
N GLU A 137 3.12 11.15 10.82
CA GLU A 137 3.22 12.58 11.13
C GLU A 137 2.54 13.47 10.06
N TYR A 138 1.25 13.25 9.77
CA TYR A 138 0.49 14.11 8.84
C TYR A 138 -1.02 14.17 9.16
N GLU A 139 -1.61 15.37 9.01
CA GLU A 139 -3.01 15.69 9.38
C GLU A 139 -4.01 15.66 8.20
N VAL A 140 -3.57 15.46 6.95
CA VAL A 140 -4.48 15.52 5.80
C VAL A 140 -5.38 14.29 5.75
N GLY A 141 -6.70 14.50 5.55
CA GLY A 141 -7.71 13.45 5.62
C GLY A 141 -8.57 13.38 4.36
N LEU A 142 -8.14 12.60 3.37
CA LEU A 142 -9.05 11.91 2.46
C LEU A 142 -9.24 10.50 3.01
N VAL A 143 -10.09 10.33 4.04
CA VAL A 143 -10.38 9.01 4.60
C VAL A 143 -11.14 8.18 3.54
N TRP A 144 -10.83 6.88 3.40
CA TRP A 144 -11.66 5.97 2.59
C TRP A 144 -13.13 6.12 3.01
N ASP A 145 -14.01 6.28 2.04
CA ASP A 145 -15.43 6.61 2.20
C ASP A 145 -16.29 5.42 2.72
N ASP A 146 -15.73 4.61 3.63
CA ASP A 146 -16.44 3.53 4.34
C ASP A 146 -16.84 3.93 5.77
N GLN A 147 -16.56 5.17 6.19
CA GLN A 147 -17.02 5.76 7.46
C GLN A 147 -17.88 7.01 7.27
N MET A 148 -18.74 7.05 6.25
CA MET A 148 -19.88 7.97 6.29
C MET A 148 -20.93 7.42 7.28
N PRO A 149 -21.19 8.07 8.43
CA PRO A 149 -22.38 7.75 9.19
C PRO A 149 -23.60 7.99 8.29
N HIS A 150 -24.52 7.03 8.25
CA HIS A 150 -25.83 7.16 7.60
C HIS A 150 -26.66 8.29 8.25
N SER A 151 -26.32 9.55 8.03
CA SER A 151 -27.19 10.68 8.32
C SER A 151 -26.62 11.99 7.76
N PHE A 152 -26.64 12.14 6.45
CA PHE A 152 -26.78 13.47 5.84
C PHE A 152 -27.88 13.38 4.79
N ALA A 153 -29.13 13.36 5.27
CA ALA A 153 -30.24 13.83 4.47
C ALA A 153 -30.30 15.35 4.67
N PRO A 154 -29.98 16.19 3.68
CA PRO A 154 -30.26 17.61 3.79
C PRO A 154 -31.78 17.81 3.77
N ASP A 155 -32.32 18.42 4.81
CA ASP A 155 -33.73 18.85 4.90
C ASP A 155 -34.05 19.79 3.73
N LEU A 156 -34.63 19.21 2.69
CA LEU A 156 -35.14 19.90 1.50
C LEU A 156 -36.65 20.12 1.63
N GLU A 157 -37.13 20.59 2.79
CA GLU A 157 -38.54 20.94 2.99
C GLU A 157 -38.70 22.09 4.00
N THR A 158 -38.25 23.32 3.67
CA THR A 158 -38.74 24.53 4.37
C THR A 158 -38.54 25.86 3.65
N ARG A 159 -38.65 25.94 2.32
CA ARG A 159 -38.66 27.24 1.61
C ARG A 159 -39.60 27.35 0.41
N ILE A 160 -40.81 26.81 0.53
CA ILE A 160 -41.93 27.26 -0.33
C ILE A 160 -43.19 27.38 0.53
N THR A 161 -43.39 28.56 1.13
CA THR A 161 -44.70 29.17 1.49
C THR A 161 -44.45 30.45 2.30
N SER A 162 -44.18 31.58 1.63
CA SER A 162 -44.59 32.93 2.08
C SER A 162 -44.18 34.00 1.07
N SER A 163 -45.06 34.25 0.09
CA SER A 163 -45.40 35.59 -0.45
C SER A 163 -46.49 35.43 -1.51
#